data_AF-A0A2M8H2I0-F1
#
_entry.id   AF-A0A2M8H2I0-F1
#
_cell.length_a   1.000
_cell.length_b   1.000
_cell.length_c   1.000
_cell.angle_alpha   90.00
_cell.angle_beta   90.00
_cell.angle_gamma   90.00
#
_symmetry.space_group_name_H-M   'P 1'
#
loop_
_entity.id
_entity.type
_entity.pdbx_description
1 polymer ?
#
loop_
_entity_poly.entity_id
_entity_poly.type
_entity_poly.pdbx_seq_one_letter_code
_entity_poly.pdbx_strand_id
1 'polypeptide(L)'
;MKQDDIFIRVIQYAVEKNGAFDLIQMFEELEVSGSQKSMLADQIGHGNLLAHNKNHDIINRCVKETRAVDVWCSAVDRFRLLEYQELTEARESSLSANKMATKAIVISIISFLSGIAFSWYQVSNPITLPKQHYKEMSNIVELLSSKSRSDEAIVLEVNKETEKK
;
A
#
# COMPACT_ATOMS: atom_id res chain seq x y z
N MET A 1 -9.66 19.47 6.72
CA MET A 1 -10.71 18.83 7.54
C MET A 1 -11.66 18.13 6.60
N LYS A 2 -11.80 16.80 6.70
CA LYS A 2 -12.90 16.10 6.02
C LYS A 2 -14.19 16.71 6.59
N GLN A 3 -15.04 17.27 5.73
CA GLN A 3 -16.41 17.57 6.14
C GLN A 3 -17.09 16.22 6.32
N ASP A 4 -17.06 15.68 7.53
CA ASP A 4 -17.81 14.48 7.84
C ASP A 4 -19.29 14.76 7.60
N ASP A 5 -19.91 13.90 6.82
CA ASP A 5 -21.31 14.00 6.44
C ASP A 5 -22.18 14.12 7.71
N ILE A 6 -23.16 15.03 7.68
CA ILE A 6 -24.06 15.27 8.82
C ILE A 6 -24.79 14.00 9.25
N PHE A 7 -25.10 13.10 8.31
CA PHE A 7 -25.71 11.81 8.61
C PHE A 7 -24.80 10.93 9.47
N ILE A 8 -23.51 10.88 9.12
CA ILE A 8 -22.52 10.10 9.87
C ILE A 8 -22.34 10.70 11.26
N ARG A 9 -22.29 12.03 11.39
CA ARG A 9 -22.21 12.71 12.69
C ARG A 9 -23.42 12.40 13.59
N VAL A 10 -24.62 12.40 13.01
CA VAL A 10 -25.86 12.04 13.72
C VAL A 10 -25.83 10.59 14.20
N ILE A 11 -25.36 9.67 13.36
CA ILE A 11 -25.25 8.25 13.74
C ILE A 11 -24.17 8.05 14.82
N GLN A 12 -23.02 8.72 14.69
CA GLN A 12 -21.95 8.68 15.71
C GLN A 12 -22.47 9.14 17.07
N TYR A 13 -23.17 10.28 17.10
CA TYR A 13 -23.79 10.81 18.30
C TYR A 13 -24.77 9.79 18.93
N ALA A 14 -25.60 9.16 18.11
CA ALA A 14 -26.57 8.17 18.56
C ALA A 14 -25.90 6.90 19.13
N VAL A 15 -24.75 6.49 18.56
CA VAL A 15 -23.95 5.37 19.07
C VAL A 15 -23.31 5.71 20.41
N GLU A 16 -22.78 6.93 20.57
CA GLU A 16 -22.15 7.40 21.81
C GLU A 16 -23.13 7.48 22.98
N LYS A 17 -24.35 7.97 22.76
CA LYS A 17 -25.38 8.04 23.81
C LYS A 17 -25.86 6.67 24.28
N ASN A 18 -25.73 5.64 23.43
CA ASN A 18 -26.01 4.24 23.74
C ASN A 18 -27.39 4.01 24.41
N GLY A 19 -28.44 4.61 23.85
CA GLY A 19 -29.80 4.56 24.37
C GLY A 19 -30.77 5.46 23.59
N ALA A 20 -31.97 5.67 24.14
CA ALA A 20 -32.89 6.69 23.64
C ALA A 20 -32.42 8.08 24.08
N PHE A 21 -32.53 9.06 23.19
CA PHE A 21 -32.15 10.44 23.43
C PHE A 21 -33.10 11.40 22.71
N ASP A 22 -33.11 12.65 23.15
CA ASP A 22 -33.95 13.68 22.54
C ASP A 22 -33.35 14.21 21.24
N LEU A 23 -34.15 14.15 20.18
CA LEU A 23 -33.80 14.62 18.85
C LEU A 23 -33.49 16.13 18.81
N ILE A 24 -34.22 16.93 19.59
CA ILE A 24 -34.02 18.39 19.61
C ILE A 24 -32.69 18.73 20.25
N GLN A 25 -32.40 18.11 21.40
CA GLN A 25 -31.11 18.23 22.08
C GLN A 25 -29.95 17.83 21.16
N MET A 26 -30.09 16.73 20.40
CA MET A 26 -29.08 16.33 19.42
C MET A 26 -28.86 17.43 18.36
N PHE A 27 -29.92 18.03 17.84
CA PHE A 27 -29.79 19.10 16.84
C PHE A 27 -29.09 20.35 17.38
N GLU A 28 -29.24 20.64 18.67
CA GLU A 28 -28.54 21.72 19.34
C GLU A 28 -27.07 21.37 19.56
N GLU A 29 -26.76 20.19 20.11
CA GLU A 29 -25.38 19.75 20.38
C GLU A 29 -24.56 19.56 19.09
N LEU A 30 -25.18 19.18 17.98
CA LEU A 30 -24.52 19.03 16.67
C LEU A 30 -24.48 20.33 15.84
N GLU A 31 -25.07 21.42 16.35
CA GLU A 31 -25.18 22.72 15.68
C GLU A 31 -25.82 22.61 14.27
N VAL A 32 -26.91 21.85 14.17
CA VAL A 32 -27.55 21.54 12.88
C VAL A 32 -28.30 22.77 12.36
N SER A 33 -28.03 23.16 11.11
CA SER A 33 -28.73 24.27 10.45
C SER A 33 -30.22 23.97 10.21
N GLY A 34 -31.06 25.01 10.09
CA GLY A 34 -32.50 24.83 9.90
C GLY A 34 -32.89 23.97 8.68
N SER A 35 -32.17 24.09 7.57
CA SER A 35 -32.37 23.26 6.38
C SER A 35 -32.01 21.79 6.64
N GLN A 36 -30.89 21.54 7.33
CA GLN A 36 -30.48 20.20 7.72
C GLN A 36 -31.43 19.58 8.74
N LYS A 37 -31.99 20.35 9.68
CA LYS A 37 -32.99 19.86 10.65
C LYS A 37 -34.21 19.30 9.93
N SER A 38 -34.73 20.02 8.93
CA SER A 38 -35.88 19.54 8.15
C SER A 38 -35.56 18.27 7.37
N MET A 39 -34.37 18.19 6.76
CA MET A 39 -33.93 17.02 6.01
C MET A 39 -33.74 15.80 6.92
N LEU A 40 -33.09 15.98 8.07
CA LEU A 40 -32.89 14.92 9.05
C LEU A 40 -34.21 14.47 9.66
N ALA A 41 -35.10 15.40 10.03
CA ALA A 41 -36.42 15.08 10.56
C ALA A 41 -37.24 14.24 9.57
N ASP A 42 -37.15 14.56 8.28
CA ASP A 42 -37.82 13.79 7.24
C ASP A 42 -37.24 12.39 7.09
N GLN A 43 -35.90 12.25 7.05
CA GLN A 43 -35.25 10.93 6.99
C GLN A 43 -35.53 10.10 8.24
N ILE A 44 -35.55 10.72 9.41
CA ILE A 44 -35.90 10.07 10.66
C ILE A 44 -37.34 9.61 10.62
N GLY A 45 -38.29 10.48 10.26
CA GLY A 45 -39.71 10.15 10.21
C GLY A 45 -40.03 8.98 9.27
N HIS A 46 -39.25 8.80 8.19
CA HIS A 46 -39.39 7.68 7.27
C HIS A 46 -38.75 6.37 7.77
N GLY A 47 -38.09 6.40 8.93
CA GLY A 47 -37.33 5.27 9.47
C GLY A 47 -36.04 5.01 8.71
N ASN A 48 -35.59 5.94 7.86
CA ASN A 48 -34.34 5.82 7.13
C ASN A 48 -33.13 6.14 7.98
N LEU A 49 -33.28 6.85 9.09
CA LEU A 49 -32.19 7.30 9.96
C LEU A 49 -32.67 7.32 11.40
N LEU A 50 -32.02 6.61 12.32
CA LEU A 50 -32.49 6.46 13.70
C LEU A 50 -33.88 5.80 13.81
N ALA A 51 -34.06 4.98 14.84
CA ALA A 51 -35.35 4.37 15.11
C ALA A 51 -36.17 5.24 16.07
N HIS A 52 -37.49 5.22 15.89
CA HIS A 52 -38.46 5.91 16.72
C HIS A 52 -39.77 5.13 16.81
N ASN A 53 -40.63 5.46 17.78
CA ASN A 53 -41.95 4.85 17.96
C ASN A 53 -43.12 5.70 17.43
N LYS A 54 -42.83 6.88 16.88
CA LYS A 54 -43.83 7.82 16.36
C LYS A 54 -44.11 7.60 14.87
N ASN A 55 -45.19 8.18 14.36
CA ASN A 55 -45.41 8.27 12.91
C ASN A 55 -44.59 9.43 12.32
N HIS A 56 -44.29 9.35 11.01
CA HIS A 56 -43.57 10.38 10.25
C HIS A 56 -44.10 11.80 10.49
N ASP A 57 -45.42 11.99 10.35
CA ASP A 57 -46.06 13.30 10.54
C ASP A 57 -45.87 13.88 11.94
N ILE A 58 -45.79 13.00 12.95
CA ILE A 58 -45.61 13.39 14.35
C ILE A 58 -44.17 13.86 14.57
N ILE A 59 -43.18 13.16 14.00
CA ILE A 59 -41.77 13.56 14.06
C ILE A 59 -41.61 14.97 13.48
N ASN A 60 -42.10 15.18 12.25
CA ASN A 60 -41.98 16.47 11.58
C ASN A 60 -42.70 17.61 12.32
N ARG A 61 -43.85 17.33 12.93
CA ARG A 61 -44.55 18.31 13.77
C ARG A 61 -43.76 18.64 15.03
N CYS A 62 -43.26 17.63 15.74
CA CYS A 62 -42.48 17.84 16.95
C CYS A 62 -41.20 18.63 16.68
N VAL A 63 -40.51 18.38 15.56
CA VAL A 63 -39.32 19.17 15.19
C VAL A 63 -39.67 20.63 14.88
N LYS A 64 -40.79 20.90 14.22
CA LYS A 64 -41.25 22.27 13.94
C LYS A 64 -41.70 23.02 15.20
N GLU A 65 -42.33 22.30 16.13
CA GLU A 65 -42.81 22.84 17.41
C GLU A 65 -41.76 22.76 18.54
N THR A 66 -40.54 22.31 18.21
CA THR A 66 -39.43 22.15 19.15
C THR A 66 -39.80 21.29 20.37
N ARG A 67 -40.63 20.27 20.15
CA ARG A 67 -41.05 19.31 21.18
C ARG A 67 -40.08 18.14 21.22
N ALA A 68 -39.80 17.67 22.43
CA ALA A 68 -38.93 16.53 22.66
C ALA A 68 -39.43 15.27 21.94
N VAL A 69 -38.52 14.57 21.28
CA VAL A 69 -38.77 13.31 20.59
C VAL A 69 -37.67 12.33 20.90
N ASP A 70 -38.03 11.23 21.55
CA ASP A 70 -37.10 10.15 21.82
C ASP A 70 -36.83 9.36 20.54
N VAL A 71 -35.56 9.35 20.14
CA VAL A 71 -35.00 8.56 19.04
C VAL A 71 -33.86 7.71 19.58
N TRP A 72 -33.55 6.60 18.91
CA TRP A 72 -32.42 5.75 19.30
C TRP A 72 -31.68 5.20 18.10
N CYS A 73 -30.44 4.79 18.33
CA CYS A 73 -29.62 4.16 17.30
C CYS A 73 -30.15 2.74 17.00
N SER A 74 -30.53 2.47 15.75
CA SER A 74 -30.91 1.13 15.32
C SER A 74 -29.68 0.28 14.97
N ALA A 75 -29.87 -1.04 14.85
CA ALA A 75 -28.80 -1.92 14.36
C ALA A 75 -28.35 -1.54 12.94
N VAL A 76 -29.28 -1.11 12.08
CA VAL A 76 -28.98 -0.68 10.71
C VAL A 76 -28.09 0.55 10.71
N ASP A 77 -28.35 1.52 11.59
CA ASP A 77 -27.51 2.72 11.71
C ASP A 77 -26.09 2.37 12.15
N ARG A 78 -25.94 1.42 13.08
CA ARG A 78 -24.62 0.91 13.49
C ARG A 78 -23.85 0.28 12.33
N PHE A 79 -24.52 -0.52 11.50
CA PHE A 79 -23.90 -1.12 10.32
C PHE A 79 -23.44 -0.07 9.30
N ARG A 80 -24.24 0.99 9.07
CA ARG A 80 -23.83 2.09 8.19
C ARG A 80 -22.60 2.82 8.69
N LEU A 81 -22.50 3.04 10.00
CA LEU A 81 -21.31 3.66 10.58
C LEU A 81 -20.07 2.77 10.39
N LEU A 82 -20.20 1.46 10.63
CA LEU A 82 -19.13 0.50 10.40
C LEU A 82 -18.71 0.47 8.93
N GLU A 83 -19.66 0.39 8.00
CA GLU A 83 -19.37 0.41 6.56
C GLU A 83 -18.64 1.69 6.14
N TYR A 84 -19.06 2.85 6.67
CA TYR A 84 -18.37 4.11 6.42
C TYR A 84 -16.92 4.11 6.94
N GLN A 85 -16.70 3.56 8.15
CA GLN A 85 -15.37 3.43 8.75
C GLN A 85 -14.49 2.47 7.92
N GLU A 86 -15.00 1.29 7.56
CA GLU A 86 -14.30 0.31 6.75
C GLU A 86 -13.94 0.85 5.36
N LEU A 87 -14.86 1.53 4.69
CA LEU A 87 -14.59 2.18 3.40
C LEU A 87 -13.54 3.28 3.52
N THR A 88 -13.57 4.03 4.63
CA THR A 88 -12.59 5.09 4.88
C THR A 88 -11.21 4.50 5.13
N GLU A 89 -11.13 3.45 5.95
CA GLU A 89 -9.89 2.73 6.22
C GLU A 89 -9.33 2.06 4.96
N ALA A 90 -10.19 1.43 4.15
CA ALA A 90 -9.79 0.83 2.88
C ALA A 90 -9.22 1.87 1.90
N ARG A 91 -9.81 3.08 1.85
CA ARG A 91 -9.28 4.19 1.03
C ARG A 91 -7.94 4.67 1.54
N GLU A 92 -7.77 4.82 2.84
CA GLU A 92 -6.51 5.24 3.45
C GLU A 92 -5.41 4.20 3.26
N SER A 93 -5.75 2.92 3.41
CA SER A 93 -4.89 1.78 3.09
C SER A 93 -4.47 1.81 1.61
N SER A 94 -5.41 1.97 0.69
CA SER A 94 -5.12 2.09 -0.76
C SER A 94 -4.21 3.28 -1.08
N LEU A 95 -4.44 4.44 -0.47
CA LEU A 95 -3.59 5.63 -0.64
C LEU A 95 -2.17 5.39 -0.13
N SER A 96 -2.03 4.72 1.02
CA SER A 96 -0.72 4.38 1.57
C SER A 96 0.03 3.37 0.69
N ALA A 97 -0.67 2.35 0.19
CA ALA A 97 -0.12 1.37 -0.75
C ALA A 97 0.34 2.03 -2.05
N ASN A 98 -0.45 2.97 -2.60
CA ASN A 98 -0.07 3.73 -3.80
C ASN A 98 1.20 4.57 -3.58
N LYS A 99 1.34 5.21 -2.42
CA LYS A 99 2.57 5.95 -2.07
C LYS A 99 3.78 5.02 -2.01
N MET A 100 3.62 3.83 -1.44
CA MET A 100 4.69 2.82 -1.36
C MET A 100 5.05 2.29 -2.74
N ALA A 101 4.07 1.96 -3.58
CA ALA A 101 4.27 1.53 -4.96
C ALA A 101 5.00 2.61 -5.77
N THR A 102 4.61 3.87 -5.63
CA THR A 102 5.26 5.00 -6.31
C THR A 102 6.74 5.09 -5.93
N LYS A 103 7.07 4.97 -4.63
CA LYS A 103 8.46 4.94 -4.17
C LYS A 103 9.25 3.78 -4.79
N ALA A 104 8.66 2.58 -4.82
CA ALA A 104 9.30 1.41 -5.41
C ALA A 104 9.55 1.56 -6.92
N ILE A 105 8.60 2.17 -7.65
CA ILE A 105 8.75 2.49 -9.07
C ILE A 105 9.92 3.46 -9.28
N VAL A 106 9.98 4.53 -8.48
CA VAL A 106 11.08 5.51 -8.57
C VAL A 106 12.44 4.86 -8.32
N ILE A 107 12.55 4.01 -7.28
CA ILE A 107 13.79 3.29 -6.98
C ILE A 107 14.16 2.36 -8.15
N SER A 108 13.20 1.64 -8.72
CA SER A 108 13.43 0.74 -9.85
C SER A 108 13.95 1.49 -11.08
N ILE A 109 13.39 2.66 -11.39
CA ILE A 109 13.85 3.51 -12.49
C ILE A 109 15.29 3.96 -12.26
N ILE A 110 15.61 4.42 -11.04
CA ILE A 110 16.98 4.84 -10.70
C ILE A 110 17.94 3.67 -10.84
N SER A 111 17.63 2.50 -10.28
CA SER A 111 18.46 1.30 -10.39
C SER A 111 18.68 0.87 -11.84
N PHE A 112 17.65 0.96 -12.68
CA PHE A 112 17.74 0.66 -14.10
C PHE A 112 18.70 1.61 -14.84
N LEU A 113 18.57 2.92 -14.60
CA LEU A 113 19.46 3.93 -15.18
C LEU A 113 20.91 3.76 -14.72
N SER A 114 21.12 3.46 -13.43
CA SER A 114 22.45 3.13 -12.89
C SER A 114 23.07 1.95 -13.61
N GLY A 115 22.29 0.87 -13.83
CA GLY A 115 22.75 -0.31 -14.55
C GLY A 115 23.19 0.00 -15.98
N ILE A 116 22.42 0.83 -16.70
CA ILE A 116 22.80 1.30 -18.04
C ILE A 116 24.12 2.10 -17.98
N ALA A 117 24.26 3.03 -17.03
CA ALA A 117 25.46 3.84 -16.88
C ALA A 117 26.70 2.98 -16.57
N PHE A 118 26.58 2.00 -15.67
CA PHE A 118 27.66 1.06 -15.36
C PHE A 118 28.02 0.21 -16.57
N SER A 119 27.02 -0.27 -17.32
CA SER A 119 27.26 -1.04 -18.54
C SER A 119 28.03 -0.21 -19.58
N TRP A 120 27.63 1.04 -19.81
CA TRP A 120 28.36 1.95 -20.71
C TRP A 120 29.77 2.28 -20.23
N TYR A 121 29.96 2.50 -18.93
CA TYR A 121 31.28 2.71 -18.35
C TYR A 121 32.18 1.51 -18.58
N GLN A 122 31.67 0.29 -18.41
CA GLN A 122 32.41 -0.95 -18.62
C GLN A 122 32.75 -1.21 -20.10
N VAL A 123 31.85 -0.84 -21.02
CA VAL A 123 32.13 -0.91 -22.46
C VAL A 123 33.19 0.11 -22.86
N SER A 124 33.17 1.32 -22.29
CA SER A 124 34.11 2.40 -22.62
C SER A 124 35.48 2.24 -21.96
N ASN A 125 35.53 1.65 -20.77
CA ASN A 125 36.75 1.25 -20.07
C ASN A 125 36.81 -0.27 -20.02
N PRO A 126 37.19 -0.93 -21.14
CA PRO A 126 37.43 -2.36 -21.10
C PRO A 126 38.46 -2.62 -20.01
N ILE A 127 38.17 -3.56 -19.12
CA ILE A 127 39.08 -3.97 -18.05
C ILE A 127 40.34 -4.53 -18.73
N THR A 128 41.33 -3.68 -18.95
CA THR A 128 42.64 -4.09 -19.41
C THR A 128 43.33 -4.74 -18.22
N LEU A 129 43.46 -6.06 -18.26
CA LEU A 129 44.29 -6.81 -17.32
C LEU A 129 45.66 -6.12 -17.18
N PRO A 130 46.14 -5.86 -15.95
CA PRO A 130 47.47 -5.33 -15.72
C PRO A 130 48.52 -6.12 -16.52
N LYS A 131 49.43 -5.42 -17.20
CA LYS A 131 50.46 -6.02 -18.08
C LYS A 131 51.27 -7.15 -17.41
N GLN A 132 51.35 -7.15 -16.07
CA GLN A 132 52.01 -8.18 -15.28
C GLN A 132 51.33 -9.57 -15.43
N HIS A 133 50.01 -9.63 -15.52
CA HIS A 133 49.29 -10.90 -15.65
C HIS A 133 49.44 -11.54 -17.04
N TYR A 134 49.57 -10.73 -18.10
CA TYR A 134 49.88 -11.26 -19.43
C TYR A 134 51.25 -11.93 -19.48
N LYS A 135 52.24 -11.39 -18.74
CA LYS A 135 53.59 -11.95 -18.65
C LYS A 135 53.62 -13.26 -17.84
N GLU A 136 52.81 -13.35 -16.79
CA GLU A 136 52.66 -14.60 -16.03
C GLU A 136 51.94 -15.66 -16.85
N MET A 137 50.87 -15.32 -17.58
CA MET A 137 50.18 -16.25 -18.48
C MET A 137 51.09 -16.73 -19.61
N SER A 138 51.89 -15.86 -20.23
CA SER A 138 52.82 -16.28 -21.27
C SER A 138 53.88 -17.23 -20.74
N ASN A 139 54.42 -16.96 -19.55
CA ASN A 139 55.38 -17.85 -18.90
C ASN A 139 54.76 -19.22 -18.55
N ILE A 140 53.51 -19.25 -18.07
CA ILE A 140 52.80 -20.50 -17.78
C ILE A 140 52.57 -21.31 -19.07
N VAL A 141 52.15 -20.66 -20.16
CA VAL A 141 51.95 -21.31 -21.47
C VAL A 141 53.28 -21.85 -22.03
N GLU A 142 54.37 -21.11 -21.88
CA GLU A 142 55.70 -21.52 -22.31
C GLU A 142 56.25 -22.69 -21.46
N LEU A 143 56.03 -22.67 -20.15
CA LEU A 143 56.38 -23.76 -19.25
C LEU A 143 55.58 -25.03 -19.54
N LEU A 144 54.29 -24.91 -19.85
CA LEU A 144 53.46 -26.06 -20.24
C LEU A 144 53.87 -26.63 -21.60
N SER A 145 54.20 -25.76 -22.55
CA SER A 145 54.64 -26.16 -23.90
C SER A 145 56.02 -26.83 -23.88
N SER A 146 56.93 -26.33 -23.06
CA SER A 146 58.26 -26.95 -22.87
C SER A 146 58.15 -28.27 -22.10
N LYS A 147 57.30 -28.35 -21.07
CA LYS A 147 57.04 -29.59 -20.32
C LYS A 147 56.43 -30.68 -21.19
N SER A 148 55.47 -30.35 -22.04
CA SER A 148 54.87 -31.29 -22.99
C SER A 148 55.89 -31.87 -23.96
N ARG A 149 56.88 -31.07 -24.42
CA ARG A 149 57.95 -31.54 -25.30
C ARG A 149 58.99 -32.41 -24.59
N SER A 150 59.30 -32.12 -23.33
CA SER A 150 60.19 -32.98 -22.54
C SER A 150 59.55 -34.34 -22.22
N ASP A 151 58.24 -34.36 -21.97
CA ASP A 151 57.52 -35.61 -21.71
C ASP A 151 57.45 -36.50 -22.97
N GLU A 152 57.26 -35.92 -24.17
CA GLU A 152 57.35 -36.67 -25.45
C GLU A 152 58.76 -37.19 -25.75
N ALA A 153 59.80 -36.42 -25.42
CA ALA A 153 61.19 -36.83 -25.61
C ALA A 153 61.58 -38.02 -24.72
N ILE A 154 61.12 -38.02 -23.46
CA ILE A 154 61.37 -39.12 -22.50
C ILE A 154 60.63 -40.39 -22.93
N VAL A 155 59.39 -40.29 -23.42
CA VAL A 155 58.64 -41.46 -23.94
C VAL A 155 59.32 -42.08 -25.17
N LEU A 156 59.88 -41.25 -26.05
CA LEU A 156 60.65 -41.71 -27.22
C LEU A 156 61.98 -42.39 -26.83
N GLU A 157 62.60 -41.98 -25.73
CA GLU A 157 63.85 -42.57 -25.24
C GLU A 157 63.60 -43.90 -24.51
N VAL A 158 62.54 -43.99 -23.71
CA VAL A 158 62.11 -45.24 -23.03
C VAL A 158 61.66 -46.30 -24.04
N ASN A 159 61.00 -45.93 -25.14
CA ASN A 159 60.63 -46.86 -26.21
C ASN A 159 61.86 -47.39 -26.99
N LYS A 160 62.92 -46.59 -27.15
CA LYS A 160 64.17 -47.04 -27.79
C LYS A 160 64.98 -48.01 -26.92
N GLU A 161 64.86 -47.94 -25.60
CA GLU A 161 65.49 -48.91 -24.69
C GLU A 161 64.70 -50.21 -24.55
N THR A 162 63.37 -50.16 -24.68
CA THR A 162 62.52 -51.36 -24.62
C THR A 162 62.56 -52.22 -25.89
N GLU A 163 62.86 -51.65 -27.06
CA GLU A 163 63.12 -52.42 -28.30
C GLU A 163 64.53 -53.04 -28.39
N LYS A 164 65.42 -52.78 -27.42
CA LYS A 164 66.79 -53.32 -27.37
C LYS A 164 66.98 -54.52 -26.43
N LYS A 165 65.90 -55.10 -25.91
CA LYS A 165 65.89 -56.35 -25.12
C LYS A 165 65.19 -57.45 -25.89
#